data_AF-A0A7K2BSY3-F1
#
_entry.id   AF-A0A7K2BSY3-F1
#
_cell.length_a   1.000
_cell.length_b   1.000
_cell.length_c   1.000
_cell.angle_alpha   90.00
_cell.angle_beta   90.00
_cell.angle_gamma   90.00
#
_symmetry.space_group_name_H-M   'P 1'
#
loop_
_entity.id
_entity.type
_entity.pdbx_description
1 polymer ?
#
loop_
_entity_poly.entity_id
_entity_poly.type
_entity_poly.pdbx_seq_one_letter_code
_entity_poly.pdbx_strand_id
1 'polypeptide(L)'
;MMQYLSYTDTRSHLREVLDTAEAGLPIGIRRHDTLVSLVESGRLREILMDSRRLRRPEAVAEAGGWSVFLPGTPVAADGADLAEAVDEFVAALREYAEDWQARLRFAPNHQQHWPLVQLVSLASDADLAEWTRGSGP
;
A
#
# COMPACT_ATOMS: atom_id res chain seq x y z
N MET A 1 -23.86 -13.36 3.45
CA MET A 1 -24.11 -12.48 4.62
C MET A 1 -22.80 -12.41 5.39
N MET A 2 -22.27 -11.22 5.71
CA MET A 2 -20.95 -11.09 6.36
C MET A 2 -21.03 -11.60 7.81
N GLN A 3 -20.20 -12.59 8.17
CA GLN A 3 -20.13 -13.11 9.53
C GLN A 3 -19.28 -12.18 10.38
N TYR A 4 -19.80 -11.83 11.56
CA TYR A 4 -19.08 -11.03 12.55
C TYR A 4 -18.81 -11.86 13.79
N LEU A 5 -17.54 -12.16 14.04
CA LEU A 5 -17.11 -12.84 15.26
C LEU A 5 -16.64 -11.81 16.29
N SER A 6 -16.91 -12.07 17.57
CA SER A 6 -16.24 -11.33 18.63
C SER A 6 -14.75 -11.71 18.67
N TYR A 7 -13.90 -10.85 19.23
CA TYR A 7 -12.49 -11.18 19.44
C TYR A 7 -12.29 -12.56 20.13
N THR A 8 -13.11 -12.88 21.14
CA THR A 8 -13.03 -14.15 21.86
C THR A 8 -13.39 -15.34 20.96
N ASP A 9 -14.43 -15.21 20.15
CA ASP A 9 -14.86 -16.27 19.22
C ASP A 9 -13.85 -16.48 18.10
N THR A 10 -13.29 -15.40 17.56
CA THR A 10 -12.21 -15.44 16.56
C THR A 10 -11.02 -16.22 17.09
N ARG A 11 -10.62 -16.01 18.35
CA ARG A 11 -9.47 -16.73 18.92
C ARG A 11 -9.71 -18.25 18.98
N SER A 12 -10.93 -18.67 19.27
CA SER A 12 -11.31 -20.09 19.32
C SER A 12 -11.44 -20.73 17.94
N HIS A 13 -11.70 -19.93 16.90
CA HIS A 13 -11.96 -20.39 15.52
C HIS A 13 -10.98 -19.77 14.50
N LEU A 14 -9.76 -19.45 14.91
CA LEU A 14 -8.83 -18.67 14.09
C LEU A 14 -8.53 -19.34 12.74
N ARG A 15 -8.44 -20.67 12.71
CA ARG A 15 -8.24 -21.43 11.47
C ARG A 15 -9.37 -21.18 10.48
N GLU A 16 -10.62 -21.36 10.88
CA GLU A 16 -11.79 -21.14 10.02
C GLU A 16 -11.85 -19.69 9.52
N VAL A 17 -11.45 -18.73 10.36
CA VAL A 17 -11.37 -17.32 9.98
C VAL A 17 -10.35 -17.08 8.87
N LEU A 18 -9.16 -17.68 8.99
CA LEU A 18 -8.12 -17.61 7.97
C LEU A 18 -8.55 -18.30 6.68
N ASP A 19 -9.09 -19.53 6.77
CA ASP A 19 -9.57 -20.30 5.62
C ASP A 19 -10.67 -19.54 4.87
N THR A 20 -11.56 -18.85 5.59
CA THR A 20 -12.62 -18.01 5.01
C THR A 20 -12.04 -16.81 4.26
N ALA A 21 -11.05 -16.12 4.84
CA ALA A 21 -10.39 -14.98 4.20
C ALA A 21 -9.58 -15.41 2.97
N GLU A 22 -8.89 -16.56 3.03
CA GLU A 22 -8.15 -17.16 1.93
C GLU A 22 -9.09 -17.54 0.76
N ALA A 23 -10.28 -18.06 1.07
CA ALA A 23 -11.33 -18.32 0.10
C ALA A 23 -11.93 -17.04 -0.52
N GLY A 24 -11.48 -15.85 -0.09
CA GLY A 24 -11.98 -14.56 -0.57
C GLY A 24 -13.39 -14.23 -0.08
N LEU A 25 -13.87 -14.94 0.94
CA LEU A 25 -15.20 -14.72 1.50
C LEU A 25 -15.17 -13.57 2.52
N PRO A 26 -16.18 -12.69 2.54
CA PRO A 26 -16.21 -11.58 3.49
C PRO A 26 -16.30 -12.07 4.95
N ILE A 27 -15.30 -11.72 5.75
CA ILE A 27 -15.26 -12.00 7.18
C ILE A 27 -14.85 -10.76 7.98
N GLY A 28 -15.51 -10.57 9.12
CA GLY A 28 -15.28 -9.44 10.00
C GLY A 28 -15.09 -9.87 11.45
N ILE A 29 -14.16 -9.22 12.13
CA ILE A 29 -13.91 -9.36 13.56
C ILE A 29 -14.33 -8.06 14.23
N ARG A 30 -15.24 -8.14 15.20
CA ARG A 30 -15.65 -6.98 15.98
C ARG A 30 -14.81 -6.88 17.24
N ARG A 31 -14.17 -5.72 17.43
CA ARG A 31 -13.42 -5.38 18.64
C ARG A 31 -13.88 -4.02 19.15
N HIS A 32 -14.62 -4.01 20.26
CA HIS A 32 -15.37 -2.85 20.74
C HIS A 32 -16.29 -2.31 19.63
N ASP A 33 -16.20 -1.02 19.30
CA ASP A 33 -16.98 -0.36 18.25
C ASP A 33 -16.33 -0.42 16.85
N THR A 34 -15.17 -1.08 16.73
CA THR A 34 -14.47 -1.22 15.46
C THR A 34 -14.76 -2.57 14.82
N LEU A 35 -15.08 -2.53 13.53
CA LEU A 35 -15.13 -3.70 12.67
C LEU A 35 -13.81 -3.79 11.88
N VAL A 36 -13.12 -4.92 12.00
CA VAL A 36 -11.89 -5.23 11.26
C VAL A 36 -12.20 -6.33 10.25
N SER A 37 -11.80 -6.15 9.00
CA SER A 37 -11.89 -7.19 7.98
C SER A 37 -10.56 -7.88 7.79
N LEU A 38 -10.60 -9.20 7.65
CA LEU A 38 -9.46 -9.99 7.20
C LEU A 38 -9.65 -10.29 5.71
N VAL A 39 -8.62 -10.02 4.92
CA VAL A 39 -8.63 -10.20 3.48
C VAL A 39 -7.32 -10.82 3.04
N GLU A 40 -7.34 -11.58 1.95
CA GLU A 40 -6.13 -12.07 1.31
C GLU A 40 -5.30 -10.87 0.79
N SER A 41 -4.00 -10.88 1.12
CA SER A 41 -3.06 -9.78 0.87
C SER A 41 -2.88 -9.43 -0.60
N GLY A 42 -2.75 -10.42 -1.48
CA GLY A 42 -2.56 -10.25 -2.91
C GLY A 42 -3.76 -9.56 -3.57
N ARG A 43 -4.98 -9.98 -3.23
CA ARG A 43 -6.22 -9.33 -3.68
C ARG A 43 -6.30 -7.88 -3.22
N LEU A 44 -5.96 -7.59 -1.96
CA LEU A 44 -5.95 -6.21 -1.47
C LEU A 44 -4.89 -5.38 -2.20
N ARG A 45 -3.68 -5.91 -2.41
CA ARG A 45 -2.61 -5.27 -3.17
C ARG A 45 -3.07 -4.93 -4.59
N GLU A 46 -3.64 -5.87 -5.32
CA GLU A 46 -4.16 -5.66 -6.68
C GLU A 46 -5.20 -4.53 -6.73
N ILE A 47 -6.19 -4.56 -5.82
CA ILE A 47 -7.21 -3.52 -5.73
C ILE A 47 -6.58 -2.15 -5.43
N LEU A 48 -5.56 -2.10 -4.57
CA LEU A 48 -4.86 -0.85 -4.25
C LEU A 48 -4.06 -0.32 -5.45
N MET A 49 -3.33 -1.18 -6.17
CA MET A 49 -2.57 -0.79 -7.38
C MET A 49 -3.48 -0.19 -8.46
N ASP A 50 -4.70 -0.69 -8.60
CA ASP A 50 -5.70 -0.21 -9.55
C ASP A 50 -6.58 0.93 -9.01
N SER A 51 -6.41 1.30 -7.74
CA SER A 51 -7.26 2.30 -7.10
C SER A 51 -6.96 3.71 -7.59
N ARG A 52 -7.98 4.40 -8.09
CA ARG A 52 -7.90 5.83 -8.43
C ARG A 52 -7.70 6.75 -7.21
N ARG A 53 -7.82 6.22 -5.98
CA ARG A 53 -7.49 6.98 -4.77
C ARG A 53 -5.99 7.16 -4.60
N LEU A 54 -5.19 6.26 -5.16
CA LEU A 54 -3.75 6.43 -5.26
C LEU A 54 -3.43 7.21 -6.53
N ARG A 55 -2.62 8.26 -6.38
CA ARG A 55 -1.99 8.89 -7.54
C ARG A 55 -1.00 7.90 -8.14
N ARG A 56 -0.80 7.99 -9.44
CA ARG A 56 0.24 7.24 -10.14
C ARG A 56 1.56 8.01 -10.02
N PRO A 57 2.71 7.35 -9.82
CA PRO A 57 4.01 8.00 -9.93
C PRO A 57 4.17 8.64 -11.30
N GLU A 58 4.88 9.75 -11.38
CA GLU A 58 5.22 10.42 -12.64
C GLU A 58 6.73 10.36 -12.82
N ALA A 59 7.18 9.93 -14.01
CA ALA A 59 8.59 9.86 -14.37
C ALA A 59 8.88 10.89 -15.47
N VAL A 60 9.84 11.77 -15.23
CA VAL A 60 10.21 12.86 -16.14
C VAL A 60 11.71 12.83 -16.41
N ALA A 61 12.09 13.08 -17.66
CA ALA A 61 13.49 13.24 -18.04
C ALA A 61 13.89 14.71 -17.88
N GLU A 62 14.83 15.00 -17.00
CA GLU A 62 15.29 16.37 -16.70
C GLU A 62 16.81 16.42 -16.50
N ALA A 63 17.44 17.52 -16.95
CA ALA A 63 18.87 17.81 -16.75
C ALA A 63 19.86 16.68 -17.13
N GLY A 64 19.48 15.77 -18.04
CA GLY A 64 20.31 14.65 -18.45
C GLY A 64 20.18 13.40 -17.57
N GLY A 65 19.24 13.38 -16.62
CA GLY A 65 18.83 12.22 -15.84
C GLY A 65 17.31 12.06 -15.83
N TRP A 66 16.82 11.33 -14.84
CA TRP A 66 15.39 11.07 -14.62
C TRP A 66 15.00 11.39 -13.19
N SER A 67 13.81 11.95 -13.03
CA SER A 67 13.16 12.17 -11.74
C SER A 67 11.85 11.38 -11.72
N VAL A 68 11.59 10.68 -10.62
CA VAL A 68 10.33 9.99 -10.36
C VAL A 68 9.73 10.57 -9.09
N PHE A 69 8.46 10.95 -9.12
CA PHE A 69 7.77 11.50 -7.94
C PHE A 69 6.33 11.03 -7.87
N LEU A 70 5.76 11.02 -6.66
CA LEU A 70 4.35 10.69 -6.45
C LEU A 70 3.54 11.95 -6.10
N PRO A 71 2.69 12.43 -7.02
CA PRO A 71 1.91 13.65 -6.82
C PRO A 71 1.10 13.63 -5.52
N GLY A 72 1.16 14.75 -4.78
CA GLY A 72 0.45 14.91 -3.52
C GLY A 72 1.11 14.22 -2.33
N THR A 73 2.30 13.64 -2.51
CA THR A 73 3.09 13.05 -1.44
C THR A 73 4.53 13.58 -1.48
N PRO A 74 5.25 13.61 -0.34
CA PRO A 74 6.64 14.04 -0.32
C PRO A 74 7.60 12.87 -0.63
N VAL A 75 7.31 12.12 -1.69
CA VAL A 75 8.14 11.00 -2.16
C VAL A 75 8.58 11.29 -3.58
N ALA A 76 9.89 11.38 -3.76
CA ALA A 76 10.53 11.56 -5.05
C ALA A 76 11.96 11.00 -4.99
N ALA A 77 12.50 10.65 -6.15
CA ALA A 77 13.88 10.24 -6.32
C ALA A 77 14.41 10.63 -7.70
N ASP A 78 15.73 10.72 -7.81
CA ASP A 78 16.44 11.05 -9.04
C ASP A 78 17.42 9.92 -9.39
N GLY A 79 17.72 9.77 -10.68
CA GLY A 79 18.72 8.81 -11.18
C GLY A 79 19.36 9.28 -12.48
N ALA A 80 20.53 8.73 -12.82
CA ALA A 80 21.20 9.02 -14.09
C ALA A 80 20.43 8.41 -15.28
N ASP A 81 19.68 7.34 -15.05
CA ASP A 81 18.71 6.78 -15.98
C ASP A 81 17.38 6.43 -15.29
N LEU A 82 16.38 6.04 -16.09
CA LEU A 82 15.05 5.71 -15.58
C LEU A 82 15.06 4.49 -14.64
N ALA A 83 15.93 3.51 -14.87
CA ALA A 83 15.96 2.31 -14.05
C ALA A 83 16.47 2.66 -12.64
N GLU A 84 17.56 3.42 -12.57
CA GLU A 84 18.11 3.94 -11.31
C GLU A 84 17.09 4.82 -10.57
N ALA A 85 16.45 5.77 -11.27
CA ALA A 85 15.45 6.65 -10.65
C ALA A 85 14.24 5.87 -10.09
N VAL A 86 13.82 4.78 -10.76
CA VAL A 86 12.74 3.91 -10.27
C VAL A 86 13.19 3.12 -9.05
N ASP A 87 14.39 2.57 -9.03
CA ASP A 87 14.88 1.77 -7.89
C ASP A 87 15.04 2.66 -6.64
N GLU A 88 15.60 3.86 -6.79
CA GLU A 88 15.69 4.86 -5.73
C GLU A 88 14.30 5.35 -5.26
N PHE A 89 13.35 5.50 -6.18
CA PHE A 89 11.97 5.86 -5.83
C PHE A 89 11.28 4.76 -5.03
N VAL A 90 11.52 3.49 -5.35
CA VAL A 90 11.00 2.36 -4.56
C VAL A 90 11.62 2.37 -3.16
N ALA A 91 12.92 2.63 -3.02
CA ALA A 91 13.55 2.80 -1.71
C ALA A 91 12.91 3.96 -0.91
N ALA A 92 12.70 5.12 -1.54
CA ALA A 92 12.04 6.27 -0.91
C ALA A 92 10.59 5.95 -0.47
N LEU A 93 9.85 5.15 -1.24
CA LEU A 93 8.52 4.66 -0.83
C LEU A 93 8.58 3.80 0.43
N ARG A 94 9.57 2.90 0.53
CA ARG A 94 9.78 2.04 1.71
C ARG A 94 10.09 2.88 2.95
N GLU A 95 11.04 3.80 2.85
CA GLU A 95 11.39 4.72 3.93
C GLU A 95 10.19 5.56 4.36
N TYR A 96 9.44 6.11 3.41
CA TYR A 96 8.23 6.86 3.70
C TYR A 96 7.18 6.03 4.45
N ALA A 97 6.99 4.75 4.07
CA ALA A 97 6.06 3.85 4.75
C ALA A 97 6.49 3.57 6.20
N GLU A 98 7.78 3.36 6.45
CA GLU A 98 8.34 3.19 7.79
C GLU A 98 8.13 4.44 8.65
N ASP A 99 8.47 5.62 8.10
CA ASP A 99 8.30 6.89 8.78
C ASP A 99 6.81 7.19 9.07
N TRP A 100 5.92 6.81 8.16
CA TRP A 100 4.48 6.95 8.36
C TRP A 100 4.01 6.10 9.54
N GLN A 101 4.44 4.85 9.58
CA GLN A 101 4.11 3.93 10.67
C GLN A 101 4.71 4.40 11.99
N ALA A 102 5.93 4.95 12.00
CA ALA A 102 6.59 5.42 13.22
C ALA A 102 5.93 6.70 13.76
N ARG A 103 5.70 7.70 12.90
CA ARG A 103 5.36 9.07 13.32
C ARG A 103 4.39 9.82 12.41
N LEU A 104 4.47 9.70 11.08
CA LEU A 104 3.71 10.60 10.18
C LEU A 104 2.21 10.33 10.16
N ARG A 105 1.75 9.14 10.57
CA ARG A 105 0.30 8.83 10.65
C ARG A 105 -0.53 9.79 11.49
N PHE A 106 0.10 10.61 12.34
CA PHE A 106 -0.58 11.63 13.15
C PHE A 106 -0.53 13.04 12.53
N ALA A 107 0.30 13.28 11.52
CA ALA A 107 0.46 14.59 10.90
C ALA A 107 -0.68 14.85 9.87
N PRO A 108 -1.38 16.01 9.92
CA PRO A 108 -2.56 16.27 9.08
C PRO A 108 -2.35 16.07 7.58
N ASN A 109 -1.17 16.41 7.07
CA ASN A 109 -0.80 16.29 5.66
C ASN A 109 -0.36 14.87 5.25
N HIS A 110 -0.36 13.90 6.17
CA HIS A 110 0.05 12.51 5.92
C HIS A 110 -1.01 11.49 6.34
N GLN A 111 -1.95 11.84 7.22
CA GLN A 111 -2.98 10.94 7.77
C GLN A 111 -3.75 10.16 6.68
N GLN A 112 -4.01 10.79 5.53
CA GLN A 112 -4.78 10.18 4.44
C GLN A 112 -3.95 9.25 3.53
N HIS A 113 -2.64 9.14 3.75
CA HIS A 113 -1.77 8.28 2.94
C HIS A 113 -1.82 6.80 3.36
N TRP A 114 -2.79 6.41 4.21
CA TRP A 114 -3.01 5.02 4.61
C TRP A 114 -3.07 4.04 3.42
N PRO A 115 -3.82 4.29 2.33
CA PRO A 115 -3.86 3.35 1.21
C PRO A 115 -2.49 3.15 0.54
N LEU A 116 -1.67 4.20 0.49
CA LEU A 116 -0.33 4.13 -0.10
C LEU A 116 0.57 3.26 0.77
N VAL A 117 0.54 3.48 2.08
CA VAL A 117 1.35 2.72 3.04
C VAL A 117 0.93 1.25 3.05
N GLN A 118 -0.37 0.95 2.91
CA GLN A 118 -0.84 -0.43 2.74
C GLN A 118 -0.29 -1.05 1.45
N LEU A 119 -0.37 -0.34 0.32
CA LEU A 119 0.16 -0.82 -0.96
C LEU A 119 1.66 -1.12 -0.84
N VAL A 120 2.44 -0.15 -0.36
CA VAL A 120 3.89 -0.31 -0.19
C VAL A 120 4.17 -1.51 0.69
N SER A 121 3.49 -1.67 1.83
CA SER A 121 3.74 -2.79 2.75
C SER A 121 3.39 -4.17 2.17
N LEU A 122 2.40 -4.25 1.26
CA LEU A 122 1.94 -5.51 0.68
C LEU A 122 2.66 -5.89 -0.63
N ALA A 123 3.14 -4.91 -1.37
CA ALA A 123 3.80 -5.09 -2.64
C ALA A 123 5.29 -5.48 -2.46
N SER A 124 5.82 -6.27 -3.39
CA SER A 124 7.26 -6.45 -3.53
C SER A 124 7.89 -5.23 -4.22
N ASP A 125 9.21 -5.09 -4.15
CA ASP A 125 9.91 -4.00 -4.86
C ASP A 125 9.72 -4.11 -6.38
N ALA A 126 9.64 -5.35 -6.91
CA ALA A 126 9.33 -5.58 -8.31
C ALA A 126 7.92 -5.08 -8.69
N ASP A 127 6.91 -5.36 -7.86
CA ASP A 127 5.54 -4.87 -8.08
C ASP A 127 5.49 -3.34 -8.05
N LEU A 128 6.21 -2.69 -7.12
CA LEU A 128 6.26 -1.24 -7.00
C LEU A 128 7.00 -0.59 -8.19
N ALA A 129 8.08 -1.23 -8.65
CA ALA A 129 8.81 -0.77 -9.81
C ALA A 129 7.97 -0.90 -11.09
N GLU A 130 7.21 -1.97 -11.26
CA GLU A 130 6.24 -2.11 -12.36
C GLU A 130 5.11 -1.09 -12.27
N TRP A 131 4.52 -0.90 -11.07
CA TRP A 131 3.50 0.12 -10.83
C TRP A 131 3.96 1.53 -11.19
N THR A 132 5.24 1.83 -10.91
CA THR A 132 5.90 3.09 -11.26
C THR A 132 6.08 3.23 -12.76
N ARG A 133 6.60 2.18 -13.44
CA ARG A 133 6.83 2.18 -14.90
C ARG A 133 5.54 2.20 -15.73
N GLY A 134 4.46 1.60 -15.23
CA GLY A 134 3.13 1.63 -15.85
C GLY A 134 2.45 3.00 -15.87
N SER A 135 3.18 4.05 -15.48
CA SER A 135 2.71 5.44 -15.38
C SER A 135 3.34 6.38 -16.41
N GLY A 136 4.02 5.85 -17.43
CA GLY A 136 4.44 6.63 -18.60
C GLY A 136 3.24 7.10 -19.46
N PRO A 137 3.41 8.12 -20.32
CA PRO A 137 2.35 8.64 -21.19
C PRO A 137 1.70 7.57 -22.07
#